data_AF-A0A0E4BW20-F1
#
_entry.id   AF-A0A0E4BW20-F1
#
_cell.length_a   1.000
_cell.length_b   1.000
_cell.length_c   1.000
_cell.angle_alpha   90.00
_cell.angle_beta   90.00
_cell.angle_gamma   90.00
#
_symmetry.space_group_name_H-M   'P 1'
#
loop_
_entity.id
_entity.type
_entity.pdbx_description
1 polymer ?
#
loop_
_entity_poly.entity_id
_entity_poly.type
_entity_poly.pdbx_seq_one_letter_code
_entity_poly.pdbx_strand_id
1 'polypeptide(L)'
;MLPLEFSVPGALHHVVLPSRVRVNNSDTMADLARLGFGLAQAPRYRFADDLASGALVEVLADYPPSPTPLSALYLQNRQPALRLRVFLDWILGIFAEAKL
;
A
#
# COMPACT_ATOMS: atom_id res chain seq x y z
N MET A 1 7.87 -11.53 5.15
CA MET A 1 7.54 -10.11 5.38
C MET A 1 8.55 -9.30 4.60
N LEU A 2 8.10 -8.33 3.80
CA LEU A 2 8.98 -7.54 2.94
C LEU A 2 9.84 -6.58 3.80
N PRO A 3 11.06 -6.24 3.37
CA PRO A 3 11.85 -5.19 4.00
C PRO A 3 11.14 -3.83 3.85
N LEU A 4 11.46 -2.88 4.72
CA LEU A 4 11.07 -1.49 4.51
C LEU A 4 11.81 -0.94 3.29
N GLU A 5 11.13 -0.12 2.51
CA GLU A 5 11.65 0.40 1.25
C GLU A 5 11.69 1.93 1.25
N PHE A 6 12.81 2.52 0.84
CA PHE A 6 13.00 3.97 0.81
C PHE A 6 13.64 4.37 -0.52
N SER A 7 12.98 5.24 -1.28
CA SER A 7 13.54 5.82 -2.51
C SER A 7 14.44 6.99 -2.14
N VAL A 8 15.75 6.83 -2.32
CA VAL A 8 16.73 7.91 -2.19
C VAL A 8 17.18 8.35 -3.59
N PRO A 9 17.78 9.54 -3.75
CA PRO A 9 18.28 9.98 -5.06
C PRO A 9 19.20 8.94 -5.71
N GLY A 10 18.74 8.36 -6.83
CA GLY A 10 19.49 7.40 -7.62
C GLY A 10 19.49 5.95 -7.10
N ALA A 11 18.78 5.62 -6.02
CA ALA A 11 18.74 4.25 -5.51
C ALA A 11 17.47 3.91 -4.70
N LEU A 12 17.13 2.62 -4.70
CA LEU A 12 16.12 2.04 -3.82
C LEU A 12 16.80 1.32 -2.65
N HIS A 13 16.50 1.72 -1.42
CA HIS A 13 17.10 1.14 -0.23
C HIS A 13 16.09 0.22 0.47
N HIS A 14 16.48 -1.04 0.63
CA HIS A 14 15.73 -2.01 1.44
C HIS A 14 16.38 -2.15 2.81
N VAL A 15 15.60 -1.96 3.87
CA VAL A 15 16.06 -2.02 5.26
C VAL A 15 15.25 -3.06 6.03
N VAL A 16 15.97 -4.02 6.61
CA VAL A 16 15.39 -4.96 7.60
C VAL A 16 15.77 -4.46 8.97
N LEU A 17 14.78 -4.04 9.76
CA LEU A 17 14.99 -3.60 11.14
C LEU A 17 14.77 -4.77 12.12
N PRO A 18 15.47 -4.79 13.26
CA PRO A 18 15.10 -5.64 14.38
C PRO A 18 13.64 -5.38 14.78
N SER A 19 12.84 -6.44 14.88
CA SER A 19 11.41 -6.35 15.13
C SER A 19 11.01 -7.21 16.32
N ARG A 20 10.21 -6.67 17.25
CA ARG A 20 9.63 -7.46 18.36
C ARG A 20 8.43 -8.30 17.91
N VAL A 21 7.68 -7.80 16.91
CA VAL A 21 6.51 -8.45 16.33
C VAL A 21 6.60 -8.33 14.80
N ARG A 22 6.21 -9.39 14.09
CA ARG A 22 6.06 -9.41 12.63
C ARG A 22 4.71 -9.97 12.28
N VAL A 23 4.02 -9.31 11.35
CA VAL A 23 2.68 -9.70 10.90
C VAL A 23 2.63 -9.73 9.39
N ASN A 24 1.69 -10.50 8.84
CA ASN A 24 1.42 -10.61 7.40
C ASN A 24 -0.01 -10.16 7.04
N ASN A 25 -0.74 -9.57 7.99
CA ASN A 25 -2.07 -8.99 7.80
C ASN A 25 -1.99 -7.46 7.92
N SER A 26 -2.62 -6.75 6.98
CA SER A 26 -2.70 -5.29 6.95
C SER A 26 -3.51 -4.70 8.11
N ASP A 27 -4.58 -5.36 8.56
CA ASP A 27 -5.39 -4.91 9.71
C ASP A 27 -4.58 -4.96 11.00
N THR A 28 -3.98 -6.11 11.28
CA THR A 28 -3.12 -6.27 12.47
C THR A 28 -1.92 -5.34 12.45
N MET A 29 -1.33 -5.08 11.28
CA MET A 29 -0.23 -4.13 11.14
C MET A 29 -0.66 -2.71 11.51
N ALA A 30 -1.82 -2.27 11.01
CA ALA A 30 -2.35 -0.94 11.30
C ALA A 30 -2.66 -0.75 12.79
N ASP A 31 -3.25 -1.76 13.44
CA ASP A 31 -3.54 -1.70 14.87
C ASP A 31 -2.26 -1.67 15.72
N LEU A 32 -1.25 -2.45 15.35
CA LEU A 32 0.05 -2.41 16.02
C LEU A 32 0.75 -1.04 15.86
N ALA A 33 0.63 -0.40 14.69
CA ALA A 33 1.14 0.95 14.47
C ALA A 33 0.46 1.95 15.41
N ARG A 34 -0.87 1.92 15.50
CA ARG A 34 -1.65 2.78 16.42
C ARG A 34 -1.34 2.53 17.90
N LEU A 35 -0.97 1.30 18.25
CA LEU A 35 -0.53 0.91 19.59
C LEU A 35 0.95 1.25 19.87
N GLY A 36 1.68 1.85 18.92
CA GLY A 36 3.06 2.27 19.11
C GLY A 36 4.10 1.15 19.03
N PHE A 37 3.80 0.04 18.35
CA PHE A 37 4.74 -1.09 18.21
C PHE A 37 5.85 -0.86 17.18
N GLY A 38 5.88 0.30 16.52
CA GLY A 38 6.97 0.73 15.65
C GLY A 38 6.51 1.33 14.33
N LEU A 39 7.34 1.18 13.30
CA LEU A 39 7.10 1.71 11.96
C LEU A 39 6.17 0.80 11.14
N ALA A 40 5.37 1.44 10.30
CA ALA A 40 4.45 0.80 9.36
C ALA A 40 4.64 1.38 7.96
N GLN A 41 4.64 0.51 6.95
CA GLN A 41 4.68 0.92 5.55
C GLN A 41 3.49 0.30 4.80
N ALA A 42 2.59 1.16 4.33
CA ALA A 42 1.38 0.80 3.61
C ALA A 42 0.92 1.96 2.71
N PRO A 43 -0.01 1.73 1.76
CA PRO A 43 -0.61 2.79 0.98
C PRO A 43 -1.23 3.88 1.87
N ARG A 44 -1.10 5.15 1.45
CA ARG A 44 -1.46 6.31 2.26
C ARG A 44 -2.93 6.32 2.66
N TYR A 45 -3.84 5.91 1.78
CA TYR A 45 -5.28 5.81 2.09
C TYR A 45 -5.58 5.04 3.38
N ARG A 46 -4.72 4.08 3.75
CA ARG A 46 -4.88 3.23 4.94
C ARG A 46 -4.82 4.01 6.24
N PHE A 47 -4.03 5.08 6.27
CA PHE A 47 -3.72 5.88 7.45
C PHE A 47 -4.19 7.33 7.31
N ALA A 48 -5.04 7.65 6.34
CA ALA A 48 -5.47 9.02 6.08
C ALA A 48 -6.08 9.69 7.32
N ASP A 49 -6.99 9.00 8.01
CA ASP A 49 -7.63 9.52 9.23
C ASP A 49 -6.67 9.54 10.44
N ASP A 50 -5.79 8.55 10.54
CA ASP A 50 -4.79 8.49 11.60
C ASP A 50 -3.76 9.63 11.48
N LEU A 51 -3.35 9.95 10.26
CA LEU A 51 -2.47 11.08 9.96
C LEU A 51 -3.19 12.43 10.17
N ALA A 52 -4.46 12.53 9.74
CA ALA A 52 -5.25 13.75 9.92
C ALA A 52 -5.53 14.07 11.40
N SER A 53 -5.75 13.03 12.22
CA SER A 53 -5.96 13.18 13.67
C SER A 53 -4.66 13.34 14.47
N GLY A 54 -3.50 13.07 13.87
CA GLY A 54 -2.21 13.04 14.56
C GLY A 54 -2.00 11.80 15.44
N ALA A 55 -2.88 10.78 15.34
CA ALA A 55 -2.69 9.49 15.99
C ALA A 55 -1.45 8.75 15.44
N LEU A 56 -1.15 8.98 14.15
CA LEU A 56 0.09 8.57 13.51
C LEU A 56 0.77 9.78 12.90
N VAL A 57 2.09 9.68 12.73
CA VAL A 57 2.93 10.71 12.12
C VAL A 57 3.72 10.09 10.99
N GLU A 58 3.74 10.77 9.85
CA GLU A 58 4.59 10.40 8.71
C GLU A 58 6.05 10.74 9.03
N VAL A 59 6.94 9.76 8.79
CA VAL A 59 8.37 9.91 8.99
C VAL A 59 9.09 9.66 7.67
N LEU A 60 10.24 10.30 7.47
CA LEU A 60 11.06 10.14 6.25
C LEU A 60 10.28 10.46 4.97
N ALA A 61 9.44 11.51 4.99
CA ALA A 61 8.58 11.90 3.86
C ALA A 61 9.37 12.19 2.56
N ASP A 62 10.64 12.58 2.67
CA ASP A 62 11.54 12.82 1.52
C ASP A 62 12.01 11.53 0.84
N TYR A 63 11.73 10.35 1.42
CA TYR A 63 12.19 9.04 0.96
C TYR A 63 11.06 8.02 0.85
N PRO A 64 10.02 8.28 0.04
CA PRO A 64 8.87 7.38 -0.06
C PRO A 64 9.25 6.02 -0.65
N PRO A 65 8.49 4.94 -0.37
CA PRO A 65 8.62 3.70 -1.14
C PRO A 65 8.30 3.91 -2.62
N SER A 66 8.66 2.93 -3.45
CA SER A 66 8.23 2.90 -4.84
C SER A 66 6.69 2.82 -4.93
N PRO A 67 6.07 3.52 -5.88
CA PRO A 67 4.65 3.39 -6.14
C PRO A 67 4.27 1.93 -6.42
N THR A 68 3.24 1.43 -5.75
CA THR A 68 2.74 0.08 -5.99
C THR A 68 1.63 0.13 -7.07
N PRO A 69 1.84 -0.47 -8.25
CA PRO A 69 0.81 -0.46 -9.30
C PRO A 69 -0.40 -1.32 -8.90
N LEU A 70 -1.60 -0.81 -9.17
CA LEU A 70 -2.84 -1.59 -9.06
C LEU A 70 -3.16 -2.24 -10.42
N SER A 71 -3.20 -3.57 -10.45
CA SER A 71 -3.41 -4.34 -11.67
C SER A 71 -4.60 -5.29 -11.54
N ALA A 72 -5.42 -5.37 -12.58
CA ALA A 72 -6.45 -6.40 -12.72
C ALA A 72 -5.87 -7.62 -13.45
N LEU A 73 -5.77 -8.76 -12.75
CA LEU A 73 -5.26 -10.01 -13.32
C LEU A 73 -6.40 -10.93 -13.72
N TYR A 74 -6.36 -11.43 -14.96
CA TYR A 74 -7.32 -12.40 -15.49
C TYR A 74 -6.64 -13.32 -16.51
N LEU A 75 -7.20 -14.51 -16.75
CA LEU A 75 -6.64 -15.47 -17.70
C LEU A 75 -6.66 -14.90 -19.12
N GLN A 76 -5.55 -15.10 -19.84
CA GLN A 76 -5.43 -14.70 -21.23
C GLN A 76 -6.29 -15.62 -22.12
N ASN A 77 -7.51 -15.19 -22.41
CA ASN A 77 -8.38 -15.82 -23.40
C ASN A 77 -8.38 -15.02 -24.70
N ARG A 78 -8.50 -15.71 -25.84
CA ARG A 78 -8.60 -15.07 -27.17
C ARG A 78 -9.72 -14.02 -27.24
N GLN A 79 -10.81 -14.22 -26.51
CA GLN A 79 -11.87 -13.23 -26.30
C GLN A 79 -12.30 -13.26 -24.83
N PRO A 80 -12.11 -12.17 -24.05
CA PRO A 80 -12.63 -12.10 -22.70
C PRO A 80 -14.15 -12.12 -22.73
N ALA A 81 -14.78 -12.83 -21.79
CA ALA A 81 -16.24 -12.85 -21.68
C ALA A 81 -16.78 -11.42 -21.49
N LEU A 82 -17.91 -11.09 -22.13
CA LEU A 82 -18.50 -9.75 -22.08
C LEU A 82 -18.70 -9.24 -20.63
N ARG A 83 -19.12 -10.12 -19.73
CA ARG A 83 -19.29 -9.80 -18.29
C ARG A 83 -17.99 -9.34 -17.63
N LEU A 84 -16.85 -9.95 -17.97
CA LEU A 84 -15.55 -9.53 -17.44
C LEU A 84 -15.18 -8.15 -17.97
N ARG A 85 -15.39 -7.89 -19.27
CA ARG A 85 -15.10 -6.57 -19.85
C ARG A 85 -15.92 -5.47 -19.18
N VAL A 86 -17.24 -5.66 -19.06
CA VAL A 86 -18.12 -4.69 -18.39
C VAL A 86 -17.71 -4.44 -16.94
N PHE A 87 -17.33 -5.50 -16.21
CA PHE A 87 -16.80 -5.36 -14.84
C PHE A 87 -15.48 -4.58 -14.80
N LEU A 88 -14.55 -4.86 -15.71
CA LEU A 88 -13.28 -4.15 -15.81
C LEU A 88 -13.49 -2.67 -16.16
N ASP A 89 -14.36 -2.36 -17.13
CA ASP A 89 -14.66 -0.98 -17.50
C ASP A 89 -15.26 -0.20 -16.31
N TRP A 90 -16.18 -0.83 -15.57
CA TRP A 90 -16.78 -0.24 -14.38
C TRP A 90 -15.77 0.00 -13.24
N ILE A 91 -14.95 -1.01 -12.91
CA ILE A 91 -14.01 -0.91 -11.79
C ILE A 91 -12.85 0.05 -12.10
N LEU A 92 -12.43 0.13 -13.37
CA LEU A 92 -11.44 1.11 -13.81
C LEU A 92 -11.97 2.54 -13.67
N GLY A 93 -13.26 2.78 -13.94
CA GLY A 93 -13.90 4.07 -13.67
C GLY A 93 -13.84 4.44 -12.19
N ILE A 94 -14.14 3.50 -11.29
CA ILE A 94 -14.06 3.73 -9.84
C ILE A 94 -12.63 4.08 -9.40
N PHE A 95 -11.64 3.29 -9.84
CA PHE A 95 -10.26 3.51 -9.42
C PHE A 95 -9.60 4.73 -10.07
N ALA A 96 -10.10 5.20 -11.21
CA ALA A 96 -9.64 6.46 -11.81
C ALA A 96 -10.02 7.69 -10.95
N GLU A 97 -11.13 7.61 -10.22
CA GLU A 97 -11.61 8.69 -9.34
C GLU A 97 -11.19 8.51 -7.87
N ALA A 98 -10.75 7.31 -7.49
CA ALA A 98 -10.36 6.99 -6.13
C ALA A 98 -9.06 7.71 -5.72
N LYS A 99 -9.09 8.38 -4.57
CA LYS A 99 -7.87 8.89 -3.91
C LYS A 99 -7.22 7.76 -3.10
N LEU A 100 -6.43 6.94 -3.77
CA LEU A 100 -5.58 5.91 -3.16
C LEU A 100 -4.26 6.52 -2.64
#